data_AF-A0A6G6K482-F1
#
_entry.id   AF-A0A6G6K482-F1
#
_cell.length_a   1.000
_cell.length_b   1.000
_cell.length_c   1.000
_cell.angle_alpha   90.00
_cell.angle_beta   90.00
_cell.angle_gamma   90.00
#
_symmetry.space_group_name_H-M   'P 1'
#
loop_
_entity.id
_entity.type
_entity.pdbx_description
1 polymer ?
#
loop_
_entity_poly.entity_id
_entity_poly.type
_entity_poly.pdbx_seq_one_letter_code
_entity_poly.pdbx_strand_id
1 'polypeptide(L)' 'MGLLLDGLFYRLRNAGPWRDLPERFGPYSTIHGWHSRWAKDGL' A
#
# COMPACT_ATOMS: atom_id res chain seq x y z
N MET A 1 -2.54 7.09 10.37
CA MET A 1 -2.99 5.76 9.88
C MET A 1 -3.88 5.83 8.63
N GLY A 2 -4.61 6.93 8.37
CA GLY A 2 -5.54 7.02 7.22
C GLY A 2 -4.88 6.87 5.84
N LEU A 3 -3.76 7.56 5.58
CA LEU A 3 -3.09 7.58 4.26
C LEU A 3 -2.56 6.20 3.79
N LEU A 4 -2.22 5.33 4.73
CA LEU A 4 -1.64 4.01 4.46
C LEU A 4 -2.69 3.01 4.00
N LEU A 5 -3.85 3.02 4.66
CA LEU A 5 -5.02 2.24 4.25
C LEU A 5 -5.58 2.74 2.92
N ASP A 6 -5.66 4.07 2.74
CA ASP A 6 -6.11 4.69 1.49
C ASP A 6 -5.21 4.29 0.30
N GLY A 7 -3.89 4.31 0.50
CA GLY A 7 -2.91 3.85 -0.49
C GLY A 7 -3.00 2.35 -0.77
N LEU A 8 -3.28 1.53 0.25
CA LEU A 8 -3.49 0.09 0.10
C LEU A 8 -4.80 -0.21 -0.66
N PHE A 9 -5.91 0.44 -0.32
CA PHE A 9 -7.17 0.29 -1.04
C PHE A 9 -7.08 0.78 -2.48
N TYR A 10 -6.33 1.86 -2.73
CA TYR A 10 -6.01 2.30 -4.08
C TYR A 10 -5.30 1.20 -4.88
N ARG A 11 -4.30 0.54 -4.29
CA ARG A 11 -3.57 -0.59 -4.92
C ARG A 11 -4.47 -1.79 -5.18
N LEU A 12 -5.36 -2.13 -4.25
CA LEU A 12 -6.32 -3.23 -4.39
C LEU A 12 -7.33 -2.93 -5.51
N ARG A 13 -7.73 -1.67 -5.68
CA ARG A 13 -8.66 -1.23 -6.72
C ARG A 13 -8.03 -1.14 -8.11
N ASN A 14 -6.81 -0.60 -8.21
CA ASN A 14 -6.14 -0.36 -9.50
C ASN A 14 -5.25 -1.50 -9.97
N ALA A 15 -4.88 -2.45 -9.11
CA ALA A 15 -3.98 -3.57 -9.40
C ALA A 15 -2.57 -3.21 -9.96
N GLY A 16 -2.24 -1.93 -10.15
CA GLY A 16 -1.01 -1.44 -10.80
C GLY A 16 0.26 -1.54 -9.95
N PRO A 17 1.46 -1.33 -10.53
CA PRO A 17 2.73 -1.45 -9.80
C PRO A 17 2.82 -0.47 -8.62
N TRP A 18 3.44 -0.89 -7.51
CA TRP A 18 3.61 -0.05 -6.30
C TRP A 18 4.32 1.27 -6.53
N ARG A 19 5.15 1.35 -7.57
CA ARG A 19 5.85 2.57 -8.00
C ARG A 19 4.94 3.65 -8.57
N ASP A 20 3.75 3.28 -9.01
CA ASP A 20 2.78 4.21 -9.61
C ASP A 20 1.81 4.78 -8.56
N LEU A 21 2.09 4.54 -7.28
CA LEU A 21 1.24 5.01 -6.21
C LEU A 21 1.39 6.53 -6.04
N PRO A 22 0.27 7.29 -6.02
CA PRO A 22 0.32 8.73 -5.85
C PRO A 22 1.03 9.15 -4.55
N GLU A 23 1.95 10.11 -4.65
CA GLU A 23 2.77 10.59 -3.52
C GLU A 23 1.93 11.17 -2.35
N ARG A 24 0.67 11.55 -2.62
CA ARG A 24 -0.32 11.98 -1.61
C ARG A 24 -0.57 10.94 -0.50
N PHE A 25 -0.31 9.66 -0.76
CA PHE A 25 -0.45 8.59 0.24
C PHE A 25 0.81 8.38 1.07
N GLY A 26 1.88 9.13 0.77
CA GLY A 26 3.20 8.96 1.36
C GLY A 26 4.05 7.91 0.61
N PRO A 27 5.23 7.57 1.15
CA PRO A 27 6.17 6.68 0.48
C PRO A 27 5.57 5.28 0.25
N TYR A 28 5.57 4.82 -1.00
CA TYR A 28 5.09 3.48 -1.34
C TYR A 28 5.82 2.37 -0.56
N SER A 29 7.09 2.59 -0.19
CA SER A 29 7.90 1.66 0.61
C SER A 29 7.27 1.35 1.97
N THR A 30 6.59 2.33 2.58
CA THR A 30 5.89 2.14 3.85
C THR A 30 4.68 1.23 3.66
N ILE A 31 3.83 1.53 2.67
CA ILE A 31 2.63 0.73 2.38
C ILE A 31 3.01 -0.69 1.96
N HIS A 32 4.05 -0.83 1.12
CA HIS A 32 4.58 -2.12 0.70
C HIS A 32 5.13 -2.94 1.88
N GLY A 33 5.84 -2.31 2.81
CA GLY A 33 6.34 -2.96 4.03
C GLY A 33 5.21 -3.48 4.92
N TRP A 34 4.14 -2.70 5.08
CA TRP A 34 2.94 -3.13 5.80
C TRP A 34 2.20 -4.26 5.09
N HIS A 35 2.00 -4.15 3.78
CA HIS A 35 1.40 -5.22 2.98
C HIS A 35 2.20 -6.52 3.09
N SER A 36 3.53 -6.46 2.98
CA SER A 36 4.39 -7.63 3.15
C SER A 36 4.32 -8.21 4.56
N ARG A 37 4.16 -7.37 5.59
CA ARG A 37 3.99 -7.83 6.97
C ARG A 37 2.66 -8.56 7.17
N TRP A 38 1.56 -8.04 6.62
CA TRP A 38 0.26 -8.71 6.68
C TRP A 38 0.24 -10.03 5.91
N ALA A 39 0.83 -10.04 4.71
CA ALA A 39 0.97 -11.28 3.93
C ALA A 39 1.81 -12.33 4.67
N LYS A 40 2.78 -11.92 5.49
CA LYS A 40 3.56 -12.83 6.36
C LYS A 40 2.78 -13.29 7.59
N ASP A 41 1.93 -12.44 8.15
CA ASP A 41 1.03 -12.79 9.26
C ASP A 41 -0.17 -13.66 8.81
N GLY A 42 -0.31 -13.93 7.51
CA GLY A 42 -1.37 -14.80 6.97
C GLY A 42 -2.71 -14.10 6.75
N LEU A 43 -2.71 -12.77 6.68
CA LEU A 43 -3.82 -11.94 6.20
C LEU A 43 -3.91 -11.96 4.67
#